data_AF-J0NB61-F1
#
_entry.id   AF-J0NB61-F1
#
_cell.length_a   1.000
_cell.length_b   1.000
_cell.length_c   1.000
_cell.angle_alpha   90.00
_cell.angle_beta   90.00
_cell.angle_gamma   90.00
#
_symmetry.space_group_name_H-M   'P 1'
#
loop_
_entity.id
_entity.type
_entity.pdbx_description
1 polymer ?
#
loop_
_entity_poly.entity_id
_entity_poly.type
_entity_poly.pdbx_seq_one_letter_code
_entity_poly.pdbx_strand_id
1 'polypeptide(L)' 'MSTIAIALIVAFVVILSIIEVPKMLRRCLYKELVLYSVFLLIGAVTGILVTLDVKIPNPSDSLALLLSPLVTVVKFILG' A
#
# COMPACT_ATOMS: atom_id res chain seq x y z
N MET A 1 4.17 18.01 2.38
CA MET A 1 3.15 17.01 2.00
C MET A 1 3.60 15.59 2.33
N SER A 2 4.85 15.19 2.03
CA SER A 2 5.36 13.84 2.36
C SER A 2 5.34 13.50 3.86
N THR A 3 5.55 14.46 4.77
CA THR A 3 5.50 14.19 6.22
C THR A 3 4.12 13.73 6.72
N ILE A 4 3.05 14.33 6.20
CA ILE A 4 1.66 13.96 6.54
C ILE A 4 1.34 12.56 5.99
N ALA A 5 1.79 12.27 4.77
CA ALA A 5 1.61 10.95 4.15
C ALA A 5 2.32 9.84 4.95
N ILE A 6 3.58 10.07 5.35
CA ILE A 6 4.34 9.11 6.18
C ILE A 6 3.65 8.92 7.54
N ALA A 7 3.20 10.00 8.19
CA ALA A 7 2.48 9.92 9.46
C ALA A 7 1.19 9.08 9.34
N LEU A 8 0.46 9.24 8.24
CA LEU A 8 -0.75 8.46 7.96
C LEU A 8 -0.43 6.97 7.72
N ILE A 9 0.62 6.67 6.96
CA ILE A 9 1.07 5.27 6.72
C ILE A 9 1.43 4.61 8.05
N VAL A 10 2.23 5.29 8.88
CA VAL A 10 2.63 4.76 10.20
C VAL A 10 1.42 4.57 11.10
N ALA A 11 0.50 5.53 11.16
CA ALA A 11 -0.73 5.40 11.94
C ALA A 11 -1.57 4.19 11.49
N PHE A 12 -1.70 3.97 10.18
CA PHE A 12 -2.44 2.84 9.62
C PHE A 12 -1.79 1.50 9.99
N VAL A 13 -0.45 1.39 9.86
CA VAL A 13 0.33 0.21 10.26
C VAL A 13 0.13 -0.13 11.74
N VAL A 14 0.14 0.89 12.61
CA VAL A 14 -0.06 0.72 14.05
C VAL A 14 -1.47 0.24 14.36
N ILE A 15 -2.50 0.86 13.76
CA ILE A 15 -3.91 0.47 13.97
C ILE A 15 -4.14 -0.97 13.53
N LEU A 16 -3.68 -1.34 12.34
CA LEU A 16 -3.78 -2.70 11.82
C LEU A 16 -3.08 -3.69 12.75
N SER A 17 -1.85 -3.38 13.18
CA SER A 17 -1.08 -4.26 14.08
C SER A 17 -1.81 -4.47 15.41
N ILE A 18 -2.40 -3.44 16.01
CA ILE A 18 -3.13 -3.56 17.28
C ILE A 18 -4.37 -4.45 17.14
N ILE A 19 -5.00 -4.53 15.95
CA ILE A 19 -6.20 -5.34 15.73
C ILE A 19 -5.82 -6.78 15.35
N GLU A 20 -4.91 -6.95 14.40
CA GLU A 20 -4.60 -8.24 13.79
C GLU A 20 -3.58 -9.05 14.59
N VAL A 21 -2.54 -8.44 15.14
CA VAL A 21 -1.52 -9.15 15.93
C VAL A 21 -2.14 -9.90 17.12
N PRO A 22 -2.97 -9.28 18.01
CA PRO A 22 -3.54 -10.04 19.12
C PRO A 22 -4.55 -11.09 18.67
N LYS A 23 -5.26 -10.85 17.56
CA LYS A 23 -6.20 -11.83 16.99
C LYS A 23 -5.47 -13.09 16.51
N MET A 24 -4.32 -12.93 15.87
CA MET A 24 -3.48 -14.02 15.37
C MET A 24 -2.73 -14.74 16.50
N LEU A 25 -2.23 -13.99 17.48
CA LEU A 25 -1.53 -14.54 18.64
C LEU A 25 -2.46 -15.39 19.51
N ARG A 26 -3.72 -14.94 19.73
CA ARG A 26 -4.74 -15.73 20.46
C ARG A 26 -5.11 -17.04 19.78
N ARG A 27 -4.91 -17.14 18.47
CA ARG A 27 -5.19 -18.35 17.68
C ARG A 27 -3.94 -19.22 17.45
N CYS A 28 -2.79 -18.86 18.03
CA CYS A 28 -1.49 -19.50 17.78
C CYS A 28 -1.10 -19.58 16.30
N LEU A 29 -1.54 -18.60 15.49
CA LEU A 29 -1.33 -18.57 14.03
C LEU A 29 0.01 -17.88 13.68
N TYR A 30 1.12 -18.47 14.11
CA TYR A 30 2.46 -17.88 13.91
C TYR A 30 2.86 -17.75 12.44
N LYS A 31 2.50 -18.72 11.59
CA LYS A 31 2.77 -18.65 10.15
C LYS A 31 2.05 -17.50 9.48
N GLU A 32 0.78 -17.28 9.84
CA GLU A 32 0.01 -16.17 9.31
C GLU A 32 0.56 -14.83 9.82
N LEU A 33 0.99 -14.77 11.09
CA LEU A 33 1.60 -13.56 11.66
C LEU A 33 2.86 -13.15 10.87
N VAL A 34 3.69 -14.11 10.48
CA VAL A 34 4.86 -13.87 9.63
C VAL A 34 4.44 -13.35 8.26
N LEU A 35 3.48 -14.00 7.59
CA LEU A 35 3.02 -13.57 6.28
C LEU A 35 2.42 -12.16 6.32
N TYR A 36 1.61 -11.88 7.34
CA TYR A 36 1.05 -10.57 7.62
C TYR A 36 2.13 -9.52 7.83
N SER A 37 3.12 -9.79 8.69
CA SER A 37 4.21 -8.87 8.97
C SER A 37 5.03 -8.56 7.72
N VAL A 38 5.32 -9.57 6.89
CA VAL A 38 6.03 -9.40 5.61
C VAL A 38 5.22 -8.51 4.67
N PHE A 39 3.92 -8.78 4.47
CA PHE A 39 3.06 -7.96 3.62
C PHE A 39 2.92 -6.52 4.15
N LEU A 40 2.76 -6.35 5.45
CA LEU A 40 2.64 -5.05 6.10
C LEU A 40 3.92 -4.23 5.91
N LEU A 41 5.10 -4.84 6.08
CA LEU A 41 6.39 -4.21 5.82
C LEU A 41 6.55 -3.83 4.36
N ILE A 42 6.23 -4.72 3.43
CA ILE A 42 6.32 -4.44 1.99
C ILE A 42 5.44 -3.24 1.64
N GLY A 43 4.19 -3.22 2.11
CA GLY A 43 3.26 -2.12 1.88
C GLY A 43 3.75 -0.79 2.48
N ALA A 44 4.23 -0.82 3.73
CA ALA A 44 4.72 0.37 4.42
C ALA A 44 5.99 0.92 3.75
N VAL A 45 6.97 0.06 3.45
CA VAL A 45 8.21 0.46 2.77
C VAL A 45 7.88 1.03 1.40
N THR A 46 7.06 0.34 0.59
CA THR A 46 6.68 0.82 -0.74
C THR A 46 5.95 2.17 -0.67
N GLY A 47 5.02 2.33 0.28
CA GLY A 47 4.33 3.59 0.49
C GLY A 47 5.27 4.74 0.84
N ILE A 48 6.22 4.50 1.76
CA ILE A 48 7.24 5.49 2.13
C ILE A 48 8.12 5.83 0.93
N LEU A 49 8.59 4.83 0.20
CA LEU A 49 9.51 4.99 -0.92
C LEU A 49 8.85 5.77 -2.09
N VAL A 50 7.55 5.55 -2.32
CA VAL A 50 6.73 6.38 -3.23
C VAL A 50 6.63 7.82 -2.73
N THR A 51 6.43 8.06 -1.43
CA THR A 51 6.38 9.44 -0.88
C THR A 51 7.72 10.18 -0.91
N LEU A 52 8.83 9.44 -1.00
CA LEU A 52 10.18 9.98 -1.15
C LEU A 52 10.57 10.24 -2.63
N ASP A 53 9.63 10.07 -3.57
CA ASP A 53 9.86 10.21 -5.01
C ASP A 53 10.96 9.26 -5.54
N VAL A 54 11.24 8.17 -4.81
CA VAL A 54 12.16 7.14 -5.26
C VAL A 54 11.47 6.41 -6.41
N LYS A 55 12.06 6.51 -7.60
CA LYS A 55 11.56 5.94 -8.85
C LYS A 55 11.71 4.41 -8.84
N ILE A 56 10.89 3.76 -8.03
CA ILE A 56 10.65 2.33 -8.11
C ILE A 56 9.67 2.14 -9.25
N PRO A 57 9.86 1.16 -10.13
CA PRO A 57 8.82 0.74 -11.05
C PRO A 57 7.62 0.25 -10.23
N ASN A 58 6.71 1.17 -9.92
CA ASN A 58 5.50 0.89 -9.19
C ASN A 58 4.55 0.20 -10.18
N PRO A 59 3.95 -0.96 -9.86
CA PRO A 59 2.93 -1.57 -10.72
C PRO A 59 1.82 -0.58 -11.09
N SER A 60 1.53 0.41 -10.25
CA SER A 60 0.59 1.48 -10.55
C SER A 60 0.96 2.33 -11.77
N ASP A 61 2.25 2.58 -12.04
CA ASP A 61 2.67 3.29 -13.26
C ASP A 61 2.50 2.41 -14.50
N SER A 62 2.78 1.11 -14.38
CA SER A 62 2.49 0.15 -15.45
C SER A 62 0.99 0.01 -15.69
N LEU A 63 0.17 0.02 -14.64
CA LEU A 63 -1.28 0.07 -14.73
C LEU A 63 -1.76 1.37 -15.36
N ALA A 64 -1.17 2.51 -15.01
CA ALA A 64 -1.49 3.79 -15.63
C ALA A 64 -1.19 3.77 -17.13
N LEU A 65 -0.13 3.11 -17.56
CA LEU A 65 0.22 2.94 -18.98
C LEU A 65 -0.78 2.01 -19.70
N LEU A 66 -1.21 0.93 -19.05
CA LEU A 66 -2.24 0.01 -19.58
C LEU A 66 -3.65 0.65 -19.61
N LEU A 67 -3.96 1.50 -18.63
CA LEU A 67 -5.27 2.15 -18.47
C LEU A 67 -5.34 3.50 -19.21
N SER A 68 -4.21 4.09 -19.61
CA SER A 68 -4.15 5.31 -20.44
C SER A 68 -5.09 5.27 -21.67
N PRO A 69 -5.14 4.20 -22.49
CA PRO A 69 -6.08 4.13 -23.59
C PRO A 69 -7.54 4.17 -23.13
N LEU A 70 -7.87 3.54 -22.01
CA LEU A 70 -9.22 3.53 -21.43
C LEU A 70 -9.64 4.93 -20.96
N VAL A 71 -8.73 5.65 -20.29
CA VAL A 71 -8.97 7.01 -19.79
C VAL A 71 -9.24 7.98 -20.95
N THR A 72 -8.51 7.84 -22.06
CA THR A 72 -8.71 8.65 -23.27
C THR A 72 -10.10 8.42 -23.88
N VAL A 73 -10.54 7.15 -23.98
CA VAL A 73 -11.87 6.81 -24.51
C VAL A 73 -12.98 7.37 -23.61
N VAL A 74 -12.84 7.22 -22.28
CA VAL A 74 -13.81 7.77 -21.32
C VAL A 74 -13.89 9.29 -21.43
N LYS A 75 -12.74 9.98 -21.54
CA LYS A 75 -12.70 11.44 -21.75
C LYS A 75 -13.36 11.87 -23.06
N PHE A 76 -13.23 11.09 -24.12
CA PHE A 76 -13.81 11.38 -25.43
C PHE A 76 -15.35 11.18 -25.46
N ILE A 77 -15.88 10.27 -24.63
CA ILE A 77 -17.31 10.00 -24.55
C ILE A 77 -18.03 11.00 -23.62
N LEU A 78 -17.33 11.48 -22.59
CA LEU A 78 -17.90 12.34 -21.55
C LEU A 78 -17.71 13.85 -21.82
N GLY A 79 -16.90 14.22 -22.81
CA GLY A 79 -16.72 15.60 -23.30
C GLY A 79 -17.44 15.82 -24.61
#